data_AF-A0A9X2W0U7-F1
#
_entry.id   AF-A0A9X2W0U7-F1
#
_cell.length_a   1.000
_cell.length_b   1.000
_cell.length_c   1.000
_cell.angle_alpha   90.00
_cell.angle_beta   90.00
_cell.angle_gamma   90.00
#
_symmetry.space_group_name_H-M   'P 1'
#
loop_
_entity.id
_entity.type
_entity.pdbx_description
1 polymer ?
#
loop_
_entity_poly.entity_id
_entity_poly.type
_entity_poly.pdbx_seq_one_letter_code
_entity_poly.pdbx_strand_id
1 'polypeptide(L)'
;MTGFDLIVLLVVGTAAVGGFMRGFVQELLSLIVWAVAILAIHNLHTPLYDFLLPKVGSPPAAATAAFAMLLLIPYAGIKLIVGRFGESSRVSMLGPIDRVLGFGFGAIKGAIVVVCGFALLVLGYDAAWGIAGRPDWIKQARTYPLVNASADALVQLIEDRDEERRKAQSRIPVRR
;
A
#
# COMPACT_ATOMS: atom_id res chain seq x y z
N MET A 1 -10.50 -26.54 9.19
CA MET A 1 -10.04 -25.30 8.53
C MET A 1 -11.28 -24.65 7.94
N THR A 2 -11.54 -23.41 8.32
CA THR A 2 -12.65 -22.63 7.75
C THR A 2 -12.35 -22.32 6.28
N GLY A 3 -13.36 -22.00 5.47
CA GLY A 3 -13.15 -21.62 4.07
C GLY A 3 -12.22 -20.40 3.93
N PHE A 4 -12.22 -19.53 4.94
CA PHE A 4 -11.29 -18.40 5.04
C PHE A 4 -9.83 -18.85 5.18
N ASP A 5 -9.54 -19.81 6.06
CA ASP A 5 -8.18 -20.35 6.25
C ASP A 5 -7.58 -20.90 4.94
N LEU A 6 -8.42 -21.53 4.10
CA LEU A 6 -8.00 -22.04 2.80
C LEU A 6 -7.66 -20.91 1.82
N ILE A 7 -8.45 -19.83 1.80
CA ILE A 7 -8.18 -18.65 0.97
C ILE A 7 -6.87 -17.98 1.41
N VAL A 8 -6.68 -17.80 2.72
CA VAL A 8 -5.45 -17.24 3.28
C VAL A 8 -4.24 -18.07 2.85
N LEU A 9 -4.31 -19.40 3.02
CA LEU A 9 -3.23 -20.29 2.63
C LEU A 9 -2.93 -20.22 1.13
N LEU A 10 -3.96 -20.12 0.29
CA LEU A 10 -3.81 -20.01 -1.17
C LEU A 10 -3.12 -18.69 -1.55
N VAL A 11 -3.59 -17.56 -1.01
CA VAL A 11 -3.02 -16.23 -1.32
C VAL A 11 -1.57 -16.13 -0.82
N VAL A 12 -1.31 -16.55 0.42
CA VAL A 12 0.05 -16.53 0.98
C VAL A 12 0.96 -17.51 0.24
N GLY A 13 0.48 -18.72 -0.06
CA GLY A 13 1.24 -19.73 -0.80
C GLY A 13 1.58 -19.29 -2.23
N THR A 14 0.62 -18.73 -2.96
CA THR A 14 0.86 -18.19 -4.30
C THR A 14 1.80 -17.00 -4.29
N ALA A 15 1.69 -16.10 -3.30
CA ALA A 15 2.62 -15.00 -3.12
C ALA A 15 4.04 -15.48 -2.77
N ALA A 16 4.17 -16.50 -1.92
CA ALA A 16 5.45 -17.10 -1.56
C ALA A 16 6.12 -17.78 -2.77
N VAL A 17 5.37 -18.55 -3.55
CA VAL A 17 5.86 -19.16 -4.80
C VAL A 17 6.25 -18.07 -5.81
N GLY A 18 5.45 -17.02 -5.96
CA GLY A 18 5.78 -15.87 -6.81
C GLY A 18 7.08 -15.19 -6.39
N GLY A 19 7.28 -14.99 -5.09
CA GLY A 19 8.52 -14.45 -4.52
C GLY A 19 9.72 -15.38 -4.73
N PHE A 20 9.55 -16.70 -4.63
CA PHE A 20 10.59 -17.67 -4.97
C PHE A 20 10.99 -17.62 -6.44
N MET A 21 10.02 -17.48 -7.35
CA MET A 21 10.26 -17.41 -8.79
C MET A 21 11.01 -16.14 -9.21
N ARG A 22 10.70 -15.01 -8.56
CA ARG A 22 11.31 -13.70 -8.84
C ARG A 22 12.63 -13.47 -8.11
N GLY A 23 12.79 -14.04 -6.91
CA GLY A 23 13.91 -13.76 -6.03
C GLY A 23 13.73 -12.51 -5.17
N PHE A 24 14.44 -12.46 -4.05
CA PHE A 24 14.34 -11.36 -3.08
C PHE A 24 14.80 -10.03 -3.67
N VAL A 25 15.92 -10.01 -4.40
CA VAL A 25 16.44 -8.78 -5.00
C VAL A 25 15.42 -8.13 -5.94
N GLN A 26 14.74 -8.93 -6.77
CA GLN A 26 13.73 -8.40 -7.68
C GLN A 26 12.52 -7.84 -6.92
N GLU A 27 12.06 -8.53 -5.86
CA GLU A 27 10.97 -8.04 -5.02
C GLU A 27 11.35 -6.76 -4.25
N LEU A 28 12.59 -6.67 -3.72
CA LEU A 28 13.10 -5.48 -3.05
C LEU A 28 13.24 -4.29 -4.00
N LEU A 29 13.77 -4.51 -5.20
CA LEU A 29 13.85 -3.48 -6.24
C LEU A 29 12.46 -2.98 -6.61
N SER A 30 11.47 -3.88 -6.72
CA SER A 30 10.09 -3.47 -6.97
C SER A 30 9.57 -2.55 -5.86
N LEU A 31 9.87 -2.82 -4.58
CA LEU A 31 9.46 -1.93 -3.49
C LEU A 31 10.15 -0.56 -3.57
N ILE A 32 11.45 -0.54 -3.89
CA ILE A 32 12.19 0.72 -4.05
C ILE A 32 11.56 1.56 -5.15
N VAL A 33 11.16 0.95 -6.27
CA VAL A 33 10.47 1.66 -7.36
C VAL A 33 9.19 2.33 -6.87
N TRP A 34 8.35 1.59 -6.13
CA TRP A 34 7.12 2.14 -5.56
C TRP A 34 7.40 3.25 -4.56
N ALA A 35 8.40 3.09 -3.70
CA ALA A 35 8.79 4.12 -2.74
C ALA A 35 9.25 5.41 -3.45
N VAL A 36 10.11 5.30 -4.47
CA VAL A 36 10.57 6.43 -5.27
C VAL A 36 9.40 7.10 -6.00
N ALA A 37 8.48 6.33 -6.59
CA ALA A 37 7.30 6.88 -7.26
C ALA A 37 6.40 7.64 -6.27
N ILE A 38 6.15 7.08 -5.09
CA ILE A 38 5.36 7.76 -4.04
C ILE A 38 6.03 9.06 -3.61
N LEU A 39 7.35 9.04 -3.37
CA LEU A 39 8.10 10.24 -3.02
C LEU A 39 8.10 11.27 -4.14
N ALA A 40 8.20 10.84 -5.40
CA ALA A 40 8.14 11.73 -6.56
C ALA A 40 6.74 12.38 -6.67
N ILE A 41 5.67 11.60 -6.53
CA ILE A 41 4.30 12.12 -6.52
C ILE A 41 4.12 13.09 -5.36
N HIS A 42 4.49 12.70 -4.14
CA HIS A 42 4.30 13.53 -2.95
C HIS A 42 4.98 14.90 -3.07
N ASN A 43 6.22 14.94 -3.57
CA ASN A 43 7.02 16.17 -3.62
C ASN A 43 6.87 16.97 -4.92
N LEU A 44 6.59 16.31 -6.05
CA LEU A 44 6.65 16.94 -7.38
C LEU A 44 5.29 17.04 -8.07
N HIS A 45 4.21 16.51 -7.49
CA HIS A 45 2.89 16.57 -8.13
C HIS A 45 2.42 18.01 -8.35
N THR A 46 2.47 18.87 -7.33
CA THR A 46 2.02 20.28 -7.48
C THR A 46 2.87 21.06 -8.48
N PRO A 47 4.22 21.07 -8.40
CA PRO A 47 5.04 21.75 -9.40
C PRO A 47 4.81 21.26 -10.83
N LEU A 48 4.65 19.94 -11.01
CA LEU A 48 4.41 19.38 -12.34
C LEU A 48 3.00 19.68 -12.85
N TYR A 49 2.00 19.64 -11.97
CA TYR A 49 0.63 20.04 -12.28
C TYR A 49 0.58 21.49 -12.76
N ASP A 50 1.20 22.42 -12.04
CA ASP A 50 1.21 23.85 -12.40
C ASP A 50 1.93 24.10 -13.73
N PHE A 51 2.96 23.31 -14.03
CA PHE A 51 3.65 23.35 -15.32
C PHE A 51 2.79 22.81 -16.48
N LEU A 52 1.98 21.77 -16.23
CA LEU A 52 1.14 21.13 -17.25
C LEU A 52 -0.18 21.86 -17.46
N LEU A 53 -0.75 22.48 -16.43
CA LEU A 53 -2.04 23.17 -16.49
C LEU A 53 -2.15 24.17 -17.66
N PRO A 54 -1.21 25.10 -17.88
CA PRO A 54 -1.30 26.04 -19.00
C PRO A 54 -1.13 25.38 -20.38
N LYS A 55 -0.55 24.16 -20.44
CA LYS A 55 -0.34 23.42 -21.70
C LYS A 55 -1.54 22.55 -22.07
N VAL A 56 -2.21 22.00 -21.05
CA VAL A 56 -3.35 21.07 -21.21
C VAL A 56 -4.69 21.81 -21.17
N GLY A 57 -4.77 22.93 -20.43
CA GLY A 57 -5.97 23.76 -20.32
C GLY A 57 -7.11 23.18 -19.47
N SER A 58 -6.99 21.93 -19.01
CA SER A 58 -8.00 21.23 -18.20
C SER A 58 -7.40 20.78 -16.86
N PRO A 59 -7.90 21.27 -15.71
CA PRO A 59 -7.38 20.89 -14.39
C PRO A 59 -7.38 19.38 -14.11
N PRO A 60 -8.48 18.63 -14.35
CA PRO A 60 -8.47 17.18 -14.15
C PRO A 60 -7.44 16.48 -15.03
N ALA A 61 -7.33 16.89 -16.30
CA ALA A 61 -6.39 16.27 -17.24
C ALA A 61 -4.93 16.57 -16.87
N ALA A 62 -4.62 17.80 -16.43
CA ALA A 62 -3.28 18.16 -15.96
C ALA A 62 -2.89 17.39 -14.69
N ALA A 63 -3.81 17.21 -13.74
CA ALA A 63 -3.57 16.44 -12.53
C ALA A 63 -3.34 14.95 -12.84
N THR A 64 -4.18 14.35 -13.68
CA THR A 64 -4.00 12.96 -14.12
C THR A 64 -2.68 12.77 -14.88
N ALA A 65 -2.31 13.71 -15.76
CA ALA A 65 -1.06 13.66 -16.50
C ALA A 65 0.17 13.78 -15.57
N ALA A 66 0.15 14.72 -14.61
CA ALA A 66 1.22 14.86 -13.63
C ALA A 66 1.42 13.58 -12.81
N PHE A 67 0.32 13.01 -12.30
CA PHE A 67 0.35 11.74 -11.58
C PHE A 67 0.90 10.60 -12.44
N ALA A 68 0.41 10.44 -13.68
CA ALA A 68 0.85 9.39 -14.58
C ALA A 68 2.34 9.51 -14.92
N MET A 69 2.85 10.73 -15.18
CA MET A 69 4.27 10.96 -15.44
C MET A 69 5.13 10.62 -14.22
N LEU A 70 4.74 11.08 -13.03
CA LEU A 70 5.50 10.84 -11.79
C LEU A 70 5.45 9.38 -11.33
N LEU A 71 4.46 8.62 -11.77
CA LEU A 71 4.42 7.17 -11.56
C LEU A 71 5.26 6.43 -12.60
N LEU A 72 5.02 6.69 -13.88
CA LEU A 72 5.56 5.89 -14.98
C LEU A 72 7.03 6.20 -15.29
N ILE A 73 7.46 7.46 -15.20
CA ILE A 73 8.84 7.85 -15.55
C ILE A 73 9.85 7.22 -14.58
N PRO A 74 9.71 7.36 -13.23
CA PRO A 74 10.63 6.70 -12.30
C PRO A 74 10.57 5.18 -12.41
N TYR A 75 9.38 4.61 -12.60
CA TYR A 75 9.19 3.17 -12.80
C TYR A 75 9.96 2.66 -14.02
N ALA A 76 9.78 3.32 -15.17
CA ALA A 76 10.49 2.97 -16.40
C ALA A 76 12.00 3.16 -16.24
N GLY A 77 12.44 4.27 -15.62
CA GLY A 77 13.85 4.56 -15.37
C GLY A 77 14.54 3.44 -14.58
N ILE A 78 13.99 3.06 -13.44
CA ILE A 78 14.57 2.00 -12.60
C ILE A 78 14.49 0.64 -13.32
N LYS A 79 13.38 0.32 -13.98
CA LYS A 79 13.25 -0.96 -14.72
C LYS A 79 14.29 -1.09 -15.84
N LEU A 80 14.60 0.01 -16.55
CA LEU A 80 15.64 0.04 -17.57
C LEU A 80 17.05 -0.15 -16.98
N ILE A 81 17.29 0.43 -15.81
CA ILE A 81 18.55 0.23 -15.05
C ILE A 81 18.68 -1.25 -14.69
N VAL A 82 17.68 -1.81 -14.01
CA VAL A 82 17.67 -3.23 -13.57
C VAL A 82 17.81 -4.20 -14.74
N GLY A 83 17.11 -3.95 -15.85
CA GLY A 83 17.19 -4.79 -17.06
C GLY A 83 18.60 -4.87 -17.65
N ARG A 84 19.38 -3.78 -17.57
CA ARG A 84 20.78 -3.76 -18.05
C ARG A 84 21.76 -4.45 -17.11
N PHE A 85 21.52 -4.41 -15.79
CA PHE A 85 22.37 -5.12 -14.82
C PHE A 85 22.05 -6.62 -14.74
N GLY A 86 20.85 -7.04 -15.17
CA GLY A 86 20.40 -8.44 -15.10
C GLY A 86 21.15 -9.43 -15.99
N GLU A 87 21.80 -8.98 -17.07
CA GLU A 87 22.59 -9.87 -17.94
C GLU A 87 23.94 -10.26 -17.32
N SER A 88 24.48 -9.46 -16.41
CA SER A 88 25.81 -9.68 -15.81
C SER A 88 25.82 -10.59 -14.58
N SER A 89 24.65 -11.01 -14.06
CA SER A 89 24.55 -11.75 -12.78
C SER A 89 24.31 -13.25 -12.90
N ARG A 90 24.31 -13.82 -14.12
CA ARG A 90 24.13 -15.27 -14.35
C ARG A 90 25.24 -16.16 -13.75
N VAL A 91 26.22 -15.60 -13.04
CA VAL A 91 27.43 -16.29 -12.58
C VAL A 91 27.57 -16.38 -11.05
N SER A 92 26.64 -15.82 -10.24
CA SER A 92 26.84 -15.82 -8.77
C SER A 92 26.16 -17.02 -8.08
N MET A 93 26.93 -17.74 -7.27
CA MET A 93 26.50 -18.84 -6.37
C MET A 93 25.34 -18.48 -5.41
N LEU A 94 24.92 -17.21 -5.37
CA LEU A 94 23.87 -16.68 -4.50
C LEU A 94 22.44 -16.91 -5.01
N GLY A 95 22.25 -17.38 -6.26
CA GLY A 95 20.92 -17.57 -6.85
C GLY A 95 19.93 -18.40 -6.01
N PRO A 96 20.34 -19.55 -5.43
CA PRO A 96 19.45 -20.33 -4.56
C PRO A 96 19.05 -19.60 -3.27
N ILE A 97 19.99 -18.86 -2.66
CA ILE A 97 19.74 -18.09 -1.42
C ILE A 97 18.75 -16.95 -1.70
N ASP A 98 18.95 -16.22 -2.80
CA ASP A 98 18.04 -15.14 -3.22
C ASP A 98 16.60 -15.64 -3.44
N ARG A 99 16.42 -16.85 -3.98
CA ARG A 99 15.10 -17.47 -4.15
C ARG A 99 14.45 -17.86 -2.82
N VAL A 100 15.21 -18.41 -1.88
CA VAL A 100 14.68 -18.76 -0.54
C VAL A 100 14.29 -17.51 0.23
N LEU A 101 15.10 -16.45 0.18
CA LEU A 101 14.74 -15.16 0.75
C LEU A 101 13.51 -14.57 0.04
N GLY A 102 13.42 -14.73 -1.29
CA GLY A 102 12.28 -14.32 -2.09
C GLY A 102 11.00 -15.04 -1.69
N PHE A 103 11.07 -16.34 -1.36
CA PHE A 103 9.95 -17.10 -0.82
C PHE A 103 9.43 -16.52 0.50
N GLY A 104 10.34 -16.28 1.45
CA GLY A 104 9.98 -15.70 2.75
C GLY A 104 9.38 -14.30 2.60
N PHE A 105 9.99 -13.45 1.77
CA PHE A 105 9.48 -12.11 1.48
C PHE A 105 8.10 -12.16 0.78
N GLY A 106 7.92 -13.05 -0.19
CA GLY A 106 6.64 -13.28 -0.86
C GLY A 106 5.55 -13.74 0.10
N ALA A 107 5.87 -14.61 1.06
CA ALA A 107 4.95 -15.06 2.09
C ALA A 107 4.52 -13.89 3.00
N ILE A 108 5.47 -13.06 3.46
CA ILE A 108 5.17 -11.87 4.28
C ILE A 108 4.26 -10.90 3.51
N LYS A 109 4.59 -10.60 2.26
CA LYS A 109 3.78 -9.74 1.39
C LYS A 109 2.38 -10.31 1.17
N GLY A 110 2.27 -11.61 0.91
CA GLY A 110 0.99 -12.31 0.80
C GLY A 110 0.16 -12.19 2.07
N ALA A 111 0.77 -12.33 3.24
CA ALA A 111 0.10 -12.17 4.52
C ALA A 111 -0.39 -10.73 4.72
N ILE A 112 0.43 -9.72 4.38
CA ILE A 112 0.03 -8.30 4.40
C ILE A 112 -1.18 -8.08 3.50
N VAL A 113 -1.16 -8.60 2.27
CA VAL A 113 -2.28 -8.48 1.32
C VAL A 113 -3.57 -9.10 1.89
N VAL A 114 -3.48 -10.27 2.52
CA VAL A 114 -4.63 -10.90 3.18
C VAL A 114 -5.15 -10.04 4.33
N VAL A 115 -4.27 -9.52 5.18
CA VAL A 115 -4.68 -8.68 6.33
C VAL A 115 -5.34 -7.39 5.83
N CYS A 116 -4.74 -6.70 4.87
CA CYS A 116 -5.33 -5.50 4.27
C CYS A 116 -6.66 -5.80 3.58
N GLY A 117 -6.74 -6.89 2.81
CA GLY A 117 -7.96 -7.31 2.13
C GLY A 117 -9.08 -7.63 3.13
N PHE A 118 -8.77 -8.35 4.21
CA PHE A 118 -9.73 -8.63 5.28
C PHE A 118 -10.17 -7.35 5.99
N ALA A 119 -9.25 -6.44 6.30
CA ALA A 119 -9.58 -5.15 6.91
C ALA A 119 -10.52 -4.33 6.01
N LEU A 120 -10.27 -4.30 4.70
CA LEU A 120 -11.15 -3.64 3.73
C LEU A 120 -12.53 -4.31 3.62
N LEU A 121 -12.59 -5.65 3.71
CA LEU A 121 -13.86 -6.38 3.73
C LEU A 121 -14.67 -6.06 4.99
N VAL A 122 -14.03 -6.03 6.15
CA VAL A 122 -14.68 -5.64 7.43
C VAL A 122 -15.20 -4.21 7.33
N LEU A 123 -14.34 -3.27 6.94
CA LEU A 123 -14.71 -1.86 6.78
C LEU A 123 -15.83 -1.67 5.75
N GLY A 124 -15.79 -2.40 4.63
CA GLY A 124 -16.83 -2.37 3.61
C GLY A 124 -18.16 -2.92 4.12
N TYR A 125 -18.12 -3.98 4.93
CA TYR A 125 -19.32 -4.52 5.56
C TYR A 125 -19.92 -3.51 6.55
N ASP A 126 -19.08 -2.87 7.36
CA ASP A 126 -19.50 -1.84 8.32
C ASP A 126 -20.14 -0.64 7.63
N ALA A 127 -19.55 -0.19 6.53
CA ALA A 127 -20.07 0.93 5.75
C ALA A 127 -21.41 0.60 5.09
N ALA A 128 -21.62 -0.64 4.65
CA ALA A 128 -22.82 -1.04 3.90
C ALA A 128 -23.99 -1.49 4.79
N TRP A 129 -23.73 -2.15 5.91
CA TRP A 129 -24.76 -2.80 6.74
C TRP A 129 -24.66 -2.48 8.24
N GLY A 130 -23.70 -1.65 8.65
CA GLY A 130 -23.42 -1.35 10.05
C GLY A 130 -22.83 -2.55 10.81
N ILE A 131 -22.39 -2.33 12.05
CA ILE A 131 -21.69 -3.34 12.87
C ILE A 131 -22.57 -4.60 13.15
N ALA A 132 -23.91 -4.45 13.12
CA ALA A 132 -24.87 -5.49 13.50
C ALA A 132 -25.07 -6.56 12.43
N GLY A 133 -25.12 -6.17 11.15
CA GLY A 133 -24.84 -7.10 10.08
C GLY A 133 -23.34 -7.32 10.14
N ARG A 134 -22.82 -8.44 10.54
CA ARG A 134 -21.43 -8.83 10.25
C ARG A 134 -21.53 -10.34 10.19
N PRO A 135 -21.03 -11.02 9.14
CA PRO A 135 -21.18 -12.46 9.03
C PRO A 135 -20.45 -13.16 10.18
N ASP A 136 -20.97 -14.30 10.65
CA ASP A 136 -20.47 -14.97 11.85
C ASP A 136 -18.99 -15.39 11.74
N TRP A 137 -18.50 -15.66 10.54
CA TRP A 137 -17.09 -15.98 10.28
C TRP A 137 -16.14 -14.78 10.51
N ILE A 138 -16.62 -13.54 10.42
CA ILE A 138 -15.85 -12.34 10.79
C ILE A 138 -15.81 -12.19 12.31
N LYS A 139 -16.98 -12.34 12.96
CA LYS A 139 -17.12 -12.19 14.42
C LYS A 139 -16.31 -13.25 15.19
N GLN A 140 -16.13 -14.43 14.60
CA GLN A 140 -15.39 -15.55 15.19
C GLN A 140 -13.89 -15.57 14.85
N ALA A 141 -13.39 -14.65 14.02
CA ALA A 141 -12.00 -14.64 13.61
C ALA A 141 -11.07 -14.28 14.80
N ARG A 142 -10.02 -15.07 15.05
CA ARG A 142 -9.06 -14.81 16.15
C ARG A 142 -8.37 -13.44 16.06
N THR A 143 -8.23 -12.91 14.85
CA THR A 143 -7.57 -11.61 14.59
C THR A 143 -8.49 -10.43 14.90
N TYR A 144 -9.80 -10.67 15.04
CA TYR A 144 -10.80 -9.63 15.22
C TYR A 144 -10.55 -8.73 16.44
N PRO A 145 -10.24 -9.24 17.65
CA PRO A 145 -9.99 -8.38 18.82
C PRO A 145 -8.79 -7.44 18.61
N LEU A 146 -7.72 -7.92 17.97
CA LEU A 146 -6.53 -7.12 17.69
C LEU A 146 -6.83 -6.00 16.67
N VAL A 147 -7.57 -6.34 15.61
CA VAL A 147 -7.96 -5.38 14.57
C VAL A 147 -8.92 -4.33 15.13
N ASN A 148 -9.92 -4.74 15.92
CA ASN A 148 -10.88 -3.80 16.51
C ASN A 148 -10.20 -2.85 17.50
N ALA A 149 -9.33 -3.36 18.38
CA ALA A 149 -8.59 -2.51 19.32
C ALA A 149 -7.69 -1.50 18.59
N SER A 150 -7.07 -1.90 17.48
CA SER A 150 -6.24 -1.01 16.67
C SER A 150 -7.08 0.04 15.94
N ALA A 151 -8.27 -0.34 15.45
CA ALA A 151 -9.22 0.59 14.82
C ALA A 151 -9.74 1.61 15.83
N ASP A 152 -10.13 1.18 17.03
CA ASP A 152 -10.59 2.05 18.11
C ASP A 152 -9.50 3.06 18.51
N ALA A 153 -8.24 2.62 18.62
CA ALA A 153 -7.12 3.51 18.90
C ALA A 153 -6.89 4.57 17.80
N LEU A 154 -7.05 4.19 16.53
CA LEU A 154 -6.96 5.15 15.42
C LEU A 154 -8.10 6.17 15.42
N VAL A 155 -9.33 5.73 15.76
CA VAL A 155 -10.49 6.63 15.88
C VAL A 155 -10.27 7.64 17.00
N GLN A 156 -9.77 7.20 18.16
CA GLN A 156 -9.45 8.09 19.28
C GLN A 156 -8.40 9.15 18.89
N LEU A 157 -7.35 8.76 18.16
CA LEU A 157 -6.34 9.71 17.68
C LEU A 157 -6.91 10.76 16.70
N ILE A 158 -7.94 10.39 15.92
CA ILE A 158 -8.63 11.32 15.02
C ILE A 158 -9.52 12.27 15.83
N GLU A 159 -10.30 11.74 16.79
CA GLU A 159 -11.17 12.53 17.66
C GLU A 159 -10.39 13.55 18.49
N ASP A 160 -9.26 13.12 19.07
CA ASP A 160 -8.35 13.99 19.85
C ASP A 160 -7.80 15.13 18.98
N ARG A 161 -7.37 14.84 17.75
CA ARG A 161 -6.90 15.86 16.80
C ARG A 161 -7.99 16.85 16.42
N ASP A 162 -9.22 16.38 16.23
CA ASP A 162 -10.35 17.24 15.89
C ASP A 162 -10.76 18.13 17.08
N GLU A 163 -10.68 17.61 18.30
CA GLU A 163 -10.85 18.42 19.51
C GLU A 163 -9.79 19.50 19.66
N GLU A 164 -8.52 19.16 19.45
CA GLU A 164 -7.41 20.13 19.50
C GLU A 164 -7.60 21.24 18.48
N ARG A 165 -8.02 20.91 17.25
CA ARG A 165 -8.35 21.90 16.21
C ARG A 165 -9.50 22.81 16.63
N ARG A 166 -10.58 22.26 17.20
CA ARG A 166 -11.70 23.05 17.71
C ARG A 166 -11.27 23.99 18.84
N LYS A 167 -10.47 23.51 19.79
CA LYS A 167 -9.93 24.31 20.92
C LYS A 167 -8.96 25.40 20.45
N ALA A 168 -8.16 25.13 19.42
CA ALA A 168 -7.27 26.12 18.80
C ALA A 168 -8.06 27.22 18.08
N GLN A 169 -9.14 26.85 17.38
CA GLN A 169 -9.97 27.79 16.63
C GLN A 169 -10.84 28.67 17.55
N SER A 170 -11.26 28.16 18.71
CA SER A 170 -11.97 28.95 19.73
C SER A 170 -11.07 29.92 20.52
N ARG A 171 -9.74 29.77 20.46
CA ARG A 171 -8.76 30.63 21.14
C ARG A 171 -8.32 31.85 20.31
N ILE A 172 -8.72 31.96 19.04
CA ILE A 172 -8.41 33.12 18.20
C ILE A 172 -9.50 34.17 18.44
N PRO A 173 -9.25 35.28 19.17
CA PRO A 173 -10.24 36.32 19.36
C PRO A 173 -10.45 37.02 18.01
N VAL A 174 -11.70 37.08 17.56
CA VAL A 174 -12.11 37.89 16.40
C VAL A 174 -11.85 39.35 16.75
N ARG A 175 -10.69 39.87 16.31
CA ARG A 175 -10.34 41.28 16.44
C ARG A 175 -11.26 42.06 15.50
N ARG A 176 -12.38 42.56 16.03
CA ARG A 176 -13.22 43.56 15.37
C ARG A 176 -12.51 44.91 15.33
#